data_AF-A0A1V6F7X1-F1
#
_entry.id   AF-A0A1V6F7X1-F1
#
_cell.length_a   1.000
_cell.length_b   1.000
_cell.length_c   1.000
_cell.angle_alpha   90.00
_cell.angle_beta   90.00
_cell.angle_gamma   90.00
#
_symmetry.space_group_name_H-M   'P 1'
#
loop_
_entity.id
_entity.type
_entity.pdbx_description
1 polymer ?
#
loop_
_entity_poly.entity_id
_entity_poly.type
_entity_poly.pdbx_seq_one_letter_code
_entity_poly.pdbx_strand_id
1 'polypeptide(L)'
;MARILLVVTLVLFGALTSVAVWHHGYRGIFETMFQSWAGVQVLVDLVIALVLVLVWMWRDAQVLKRSVWPYVLITLVAGSFGPLLYLLTRKTPGNAT
;
A
#
# COMPACT_ATOMS: atom_id res chain seq x y z
N MET A 1 12.67 -11.13 -11.19
CA MET A 1 11.44 -10.59 -11.82
C MET A 1 10.50 -9.91 -10.82
N ALA A 2 10.02 -10.58 -9.77
CA ALA A 2 9.09 -9.97 -8.80
C ALA A 2 9.58 -8.65 -8.18
N ARG A 3 10.88 -8.55 -7.84
CA ARG A 3 11.47 -7.32 -7.27
C ARG A 3 11.43 -6.12 -8.23
N ILE A 4 11.68 -6.35 -9.53
CA ILE A 4 11.63 -5.29 -10.55
C ILE A 4 10.20 -4.79 -10.70
N LEU A 5 9.23 -5.70 -10.78
CA LEU A 5 7.81 -5.35 -10.83
C LEU A 5 7.40 -4.51 -9.62
N LEU A 6 7.79 -4.89 -8.40
CA LEU A 6 7.49 -4.11 -7.20
C LEU A 6 8.08 -2.70 -7.24
N VAL A 7 9.33 -2.56 -7.68
CA VAL A 7 9.99 -1.24 -7.80
C VAL A 7 9.30 -0.40 -8.87
N VAL A 8 9.01 -0.96 -10.05
CA VAL A 8 8.31 -0.26 -11.12
C VAL A 8 6.93 0.20 -10.66
N THR A 9 6.15 -0.69 -10.03
CA THR A 9 4.84 -0.33 -9.47
C THR A 9 4.96 0.79 -8.43
N LEU A 10 5.94 0.71 -7.53
CA LEU A 10 6.13 1.72 -6.49
C LEU A 10 6.52 3.08 -7.07
N VAL A 11 7.36 3.11 -8.11
CA VAL A 11 7.75 4.35 -8.80
C VAL A 11 6.57 4.95 -9.56
N LEU A 12 5.86 4.14 -10.36
CA LEU A 12 4.73 4.62 -11.16
C LEU A 12 3.58 5.07 -10.26
N PHE A 13 3.24 4.30 -9.23
CA PHE A 13 2.21 4.67 -8.27
C PHE A 13 2.64 5.91 -7.46
N GLY A 14 3.91 5.98 -7.03
CA GLY A 14 4.50 7.16 -6.42
C GLY A 14 4.37 8.43 -7.25
N ALA A 15 4.67 8.34 -8.55
CA ALA A 15 4.51 9.45 -9.49
C ALA A 15 3.04 9.87 -9.62
N LEU A 16 2.12 8.91 -9.78
CA LEU A 16 0.68 9.17 -9.84
C LEU A 16 0.19 9.85 -8.55
N THR A 17 0.55 9.33 -7.37
CA THR A 17 0.17 9.91 -6.08
C THR A 17 0.73 11.32 -5.93
N SER A 18 1.97 11.56 -6.35
CA SER A 18 2.59 12.90 -6.29
C SER A 18 1.83 13.91 -7.14
N VAL A 19 1.44 13.52 -8.36
CA VAL A 19 0.64 14.37 -9.27
C VAL A 19 -0.75 14.62 -8.68
N ALA A 20 -1.41 13.60 -8.14
CA ALA A 20 -2.73 13.74 -7.52
C ALA A 20 -2.69 14.70 -6.32
N VAL A 21 -1.70 14.56 -5.44
CA VAL A 21 -1.49 15.43 -4.28
C VAL A 21 -1.12 16.84 -4.72
N TRP A 22 -0.35 17.02 -5.80
CA TRP A 22 -0.02 18.33 -6.35
C TRP A 22 -1.26 19.10 -6.82
N HIS A 23 -2.20 18.40 -7.49
CA HIS A 23 -3.39 19.04 -8.04
C HIS A 23 -4.54 19.23 -7.05
N HIS A 24 -4.79 18.24 -6.19
CA HIS A 24 -6.00 18.21 -5.34
C HIS A 24 -5.66 18.30 -3.84
N GLY A 25 -4.37 18.27 -3.48
CA GLY A 25 -3.95 18.10 -2.11
C GLY A 25 -4.30 16.71 -1.55
N TYR A 26 -3.75 16.38 -0.38
CA TYR A 26 -4.07 15.10 0.26
C TYR A 26 -5.57 15.00 0.62
N ARG A 27 -6.18 16.10 1.06
CA ARG A 27 -7.60 16.12 1.45
C ARG A 27 -8.56 16.08 0.24
N GLY A 28 -8.23 16.76 -0.85
CA GLY A 28 -9.12 16.82 -2.02
C GLY A 28 -9.29 15.47 -2.72
N ILE A 29 -8.32 14.56 -2.58
CA ILE A 29 -8.46 13.17 -3.05
C ILE A 29 -9.64 12.47 -2.34
N PHE A 30 -9.75 12.62 -1.02
CA PHE A 30 -10.87 12.05 -0.26
C PHE A 30 -12.18 12.77 -0.53
N GLU A 31 -12.14 14.11 -0.60
CA GLU A 31 -13.33 14.92 -0.89
C GLU A 31 -13.98 14.53 -2.22
N THR A 32 -13.17 14.31 -3.27
CA THR A 32 -13.64 13.83 -4.57
C THR A 32 -14.37 12.49 -4.47
N MET A 33 -13.90 11.58 -3.62
CA MET A 33 -14.57 10.29 -3.41
C MET A 33 -15.91 10.43 -2.69
N PHE A 34 -16.06 11.40 -1.78
CA PHE A 34 -17.33 11.64 -1.08
C PHE A 34 -18.37 12.40 -1.90
N GLN A 35 -18.01 12.98 -3.06
CA GLN A 35 -18.96 13.67 -3.94
C GLN A 35 -19.91 12.74 -4.70
N SER A 36 -19.64 11.42 -4.73
CA SER A 36 -20.51 10.46 -5.41
C SER A 36 -20.58 9.12 -4.69
N TRP A 37 -21.72 8.45 -4.78
CA TRP A 37 -21.88 7.09 -4.25
C TRP A 37 -20.92 6.08 -4.88
N ALA A 38 -20.56 6.29 -6.16
CA ALA A 38 -19.54 5.48 -6.83
C ALA A 38 -18.15 5.67 -6.20
N GLY A 39 -17.76 6.91 -5.90
CA GLY A 39 -16.49 7.21 -5.24
C GLY A 39 -16.42 6.63 -3.83
N VAL A 40 -17.50 6.74 -3.06
CA VAL A 40 -17.61 6.13 -1.73
C VAL A 40 -17.49 4.60 -1.81
N GLN A 41 -18.16 3.96 -2.77
CA GLN A 41 -18.05 2.52 -2.96
C GLN A 41 -16.60 2.08 -3.24
N VAL A 42 -15.88 2.79 -4.11
CA VAL A 42 -14.46 2.52 -4.41
C VAL A 42 -13.57 2.76 -3.20
N LEU A 43 -13.83 3.80 -2.41
CA LEU A 43 -13.10 4.06 -1.17
C LEU A 43 -13.30 2.92 -0.16
N VAL A 44 -14.53 2.45 0.00
CA VAL A 44 -14.84 1.33 0.91
C VAL A 44 -14.16 0.05 0.43
N ASP A 45 -14.19 -0.24 -0.87
CA ASP A 45 -13.50 -1.40 -1.45
C ASP A 45 -11.99 -1.33 -1.19
N LEU A 46 -11.37 -0.15 -1.38
CA LEU A 46 -9.97 0.09 -1.05
C LEU A 46 -9.69 -0.18 0.44
N VAL A 47 -10.53 0.31 1.35
CA VAL A 47 -10.36 0.08 2.79
C VAL A 47 -10.42 -1.42 3.12
N ILE A 48 -11.40 -2.14 2.55
CA ILE A 48 -11.53 -3.60 2.76
C ILE A 48 -10.29 -4.32 2.23
N ALA A 49 -9.83 -3.99 1.02
CA ALA A 49 -8.64 -4.56 0.43
C ALA A 49 -7.40 -4.31 1.29
N LEU A 50 -7.21 -3.09 1.80
CA LEU A 50 -6.10 -2.75 2.70
C LEU A 50 -6.19 -3.53 4.02
N VAL A 51 -7.37 -3.67 4.62
CA VAL A 51 -7.56 -4.47 5.84
C VAL A 51 -7.19 -5.93 5.61
N LEU A 52 -7.65 -6.55 4.51
CA LEU A 52 -7.30 -7.92 4.17
C LEU A 52 -5.79 -8.10 4.00
N VAL A 53 -5.14 -7.14 3.31
CA VAL A 53 -3.68 -7.14 3.12
C VAL A 53 -2.94 -6.94 4.45
N LEU A 54 -3.41 -6.07 5.33
CA LEU A 54 -2.83 -5.87 6.66
C LEU A 54 -2.92 -7.14 7.52
N VAL A 55 -4.07 -7.83 7.50
CA VAL A 55 -4.25 -9.12 8.21
C VAL A 55 -3.29 -10.18 7.66
N TRP A 56 -3.16 -10.28 6.34
CA TRP A 56 -2.19 -11.17 5.70
C TRP A 56 -0.75 -10.81 6.09
N MET A 57 -0.38 -9.54 6.02
CA MET A 57 0.95 -9.03 6.32
C MET A 57 1.32 -9.26 7.79
N TRP A 58 0.35 -9.10 8.71
CA TRP A 58 0.53 -9.44 10.11
C TRP A 58 0.86 -10.91 10.30
N ARG A 59 0.10 -11.82 9.67
CA ARG A 59 0.36 -13.27 9.74
C ARG A 59 1.71 -13.63 9.13
N ASP A 60 2.06 -13.09 7.97
CA ASP A 60 3.35 -13.33 7.31
C ASP A 60 4.51 -12.84 8.18
N ALA A 61 4.39 -11.65 8.78
CA ALA A 61 5.42 -11.09 9.63
C ALA A 61 5.66 -11.92 10.91
N GLN A 62 4.63 -12.54 11.48
CA GLN A 62 4.77 -13.48 12.59
C GLN A 62 5.57 -14.72 12.19
N VAL A 63 5.31 -15.28 11.00
CA VAL A 63 6.07 -16.42 10.46
C VAL A 63 7.54 -16.04 10.22
N LEU A 64 7.78 -14.84 9.69
CA LEU A 64 9.13 -14.32 9.45
C LEU A 64 9.82 -13.72 10.69
N LYS A 65 9.19 -13.77 11.88
CA LYS A 65 9.65 -13.11 13.12
C LYS A 65 10.10 -11.65 12.90
N ARG A 66 9.33 -10.91 12.11
CA ARG A 66 9.63 -9.55 11.66
C ARG A 66 8.64 -8.54 12.24
N SER A 67 9.10 -7.32 12.50
CA SER A 67 8.21 -6.22 12.87
C SER A 67 7.39 -5.72 11.67
N VAL A 68 6.06 -5.82 11.78
CA VAL A 68 5.10 -5.38 10.75
C VAL A 68 4.67 -3.92 10.91
N TRP A 69 4.77 -3.39 12.13
CA TRP A 69 4.28 -2.06 12.52
C TRP A 69 4.70 -0.90 11.62
N PRO A 70 5.97 -0.78 11.15
CA PRO A 70 6.36 0.30 10.25
C PRO A 70 5.53 0.29 8.96
N TYR A 71 5.26 -0.90 8.42
CA TYR A 71 4.49 -1.07 7.20
C TYR A 71 2.99 -0.81 7.42
N VAL A 72 2.45 -1.19 8.58
CA VAL A 72 1.07 -0.86 8.96
C VAL A 72 0.86 0.65 9.01
N LEU A 73 1.76 1.38 9.67
CA LEU A 73 1.67 2.84 9.77
C LEU A 73 1.74 3.51 8.40
N ILE A 74 2.65 3.07 7.54
CA ILE A 74 2.71 3.57 6.16
C ILE A 74 1.43 3.22 5.40
N THR A 75 0.85 2.04 5.62
CA THR A 75 -0.39 1.63 4.96
C THR A 75 -1.57 2.52 5.34
N LEU A 76 -1.66 2.93 6.60
CA LEU A 76 -2.74 3.78 7.09
C LEU A 76 -2.68 5.20 6.51
N VAL A 77 -1.48 5.72 6.27
CA VAL A 77 -1.29 7.10 5.77
C VAL A 77 -1.22 7.15 4.24
N ALA A 78 -0.61 6.15 3.62
CA ALA A 78 -0.29 6.17 2.19
C ALA A 78 -1.02 5.06 1.41
N GLY A 79 -1.80 4.20 2.07
CA GLY A 79 -2.50 3.10 1.42
C GLY A 79 -1.52 2.01 0.96
N SER A 80 -1.49 1.70 -0.33
CA SER A 80 -0.75 0.54 -0.87
C SER A 80 0.79 0.64 -0.81
N PHE A 81 1.38 1.77 -0.41
CA PHE A 81 2.84 1.88 -0.22
C PHE A 81 3.35 0.94 0.88
N GLY A 82 2.60 0.74 1.97
CA GLY A 82 3.02 -0.10 3.08
C GLY A 82 3.23 -1.57 2.67
N PRO A 83 2.24 -2.22 2.02
CA PRO A 83 2.38 -3.58 1.53
C PRO A 83 3.45 -3.73 0.42
N LEU A 84 3.57 -2.74 -0.47
CA LEU A 84 4.61 -2.76 -1.51
C LEU A 84 6.01 -2.71 -0.90
N LEU A 85 6.24 -1.84 0.09
CA LEU A 85 7.51 -1.77 0.82
C LEU A 85 7.76 -3.04 1.65
N TYR A 86 6.72 -3.62 2.24
CA TYR A 86 6.82 -4.87 2.98
C TYR A 86 7.32 -6.01 2.08
N LEU A 87 6.68 -6.19 0.92
CA LEU A 87 7.06 -7.19 -0.08
C LEU A 87 8.45 -6.94 -0.65
N LEU A 88 8.83 -5.69 -0.89
CA LEU A 88 10.13 -5.33 -1.43
C LEU A 88 11.29 -5.65 -0.46
N THR A 89 11.03 -5.52 0.84
CA THR A 89 12.02 -5.75 1.90
C THR A 89 11.94 -7.15 2.50
N ARG A 90 10.93 -7.94 2.13
CA ARG A 90 10.78 -9.34 2.52
C ARG A 90 11.94 -10.14 1.91
N LYS A 91 12.76 -10.77 2.76
CA LYS A 91 13.77 -11.73 2.30
C LYS A 91 13.09 -13.06 2.00
N THR A 92 13.09 -13.47 0.74
CA THR A 92 12.72 -14.84 0.36
C THR A 92 13.83 -15.78 0.83
N PRO A 93 13.53 -16.96 1.41
CA PRO A 93 14.54 -17.92 1.87
C PRO A 93 15.51 -18.45 0.80
N GLY A 94 15.38 -18.06 -0.47
CA GLY A 94 16.22 -18.53 -1.58
C GLY A 94 17.39 -17.63 -1.97
N ASN A 95 17.65 -16.53 -1.25
CA ASN A 95 18.78 -15.62 -1.56
C ASN A 95 19.98 -15.81 -0.62
N ALA A 96 20.08 -16.97 0.03
CA ALA A 96 21.26 -17.42 0.76
C ALA A 96 22.00 -18.48 -0.06
N THR A 97 22.67 -18.06 -1.13
CA THR A 97 23.72 -18.81 -1.81
C THR A 97 24.83 -17.86 -2.16
#